data_AF-A0A1X0P067-F1
#
_entry.id   AF-A0A1X0P067-F1
#
_cell.length_a   1.000
_cell.length_b   1.000
_cell.length_c   1.000
_cell.angle_alpha   90.00
_cell.angle_beta   90.00
_cell.angle_gamma   90.00
#
_symmetry.space_group_name_H-M   'P 1'
#
loop_
_entity.id
_entity.type
_entity.pdbx_description
1 polymer ?
#
loop_
_entity_poly.entity_id
_entity_poly.type
_entity_poly.pdbx_seq_one_letter_code
_entity_poly.pdbx_strand_id
1 'polypeptide(L)'
;MSMLSCRVLCLLAIVLCCVGVAHAAVPPGALQYVKEAQEKAKETLKLKAECENAANAAREAADKAQQFVVATESGVETIAADPDKVEKRKSEGHELIDKAMKAAAEARKVANRTTDSKIETENKASLARLSAGETDPEPEEIVEVEKAAEHAESAVRAAGQSADDAEGAAKRVEDVLKKLDAAVVAAAEKKEKQVESQQQTQEKQKEKQKQHYRSTVTINIHGDNLDALLNGAANNSGMALNDGSSSPALLRVPFLLLLLLSVLGCMTVC
;
A
#
# COMPACT_ATOMS: atom_id res chain seq x y z
N MET A 1 20.34 -46.99 78.52
CA MET A 1 19.41 -45.85 78.36
C MET A 1 19.80 -45.08 77.10
N SER A 2 19.25 -45.46 75.95
CA SER A 2 19.28 -44.65 74.73
C SER A 2 17.91 -44.74 74.07
N MET A 3 16.87 -44.24 74.76
CA MET A 3 15.50 -44.19 74.22
C MET A 3 15.18 -42.88 73.49
N LEU A 4 16.13 -41.93 73.45
CA LEU A 4 15.95 -40.61 72.83
C LEU A 4 16.17 -40.64 71.30
N SER A 5 17.10 -41.45 70.79
CA SER A 5 17.39 -41.53 69.36
C SER A 5 16.27 -42.18 68.54
N CYS A 6 15.55 -43.14 69.13
CA CYS A 6 14.47 -43.86 68.43
C CYS A 6 13.25 -42.96 68.13
N ARG A 7 12.94 -41.99 69.02
CA ARG A 7 11.80 -41.08 68.82
C ARG A 7 12.06 -40.03 67.74
N VAL A 8 13.30 -39.55 67.63
CA VAL A 8 13.70 -38.55 66.63
C VAL A 8 13.68 -39.15 65.22
N LEU A 9 14.14 -40.39 65.06
CA LEU A 9 14.13 -41.08 63.76
C LEU A 9 12.70 -41.41 63.30
N CYS A 10 11.79 -41.80 64.20
CA CYS A 10 10.39 -42.03 63.84
C CYS A 10 9.67 -40.73 63.41
N LEU A 11 9.95 -39.60 64.06
CA LEU A 11 9.39 -38.30 63.65
C LEU A 11 9.94 -37.83 62.31
N LEU A 12 11.25 -38.01 62.06
CA LEU A 12 11.84 -37.71 60.75
C LEU A 12 11.25 -38.58 59.64
N ALA A 13 11.00 -39.87 59.89
CA ALA A 13 10.36 -40.76 58.92
C ALA A 13 8.91 -40.35 58.63
N ILE A 14 8.14 -39.91 59.63
CA ILE A 14 6.78 -39.40 59.42
C ILE A 14 6.81 -38.08 58.65
N VAL A 15 7.72 -37.15 58.98
CA VAL A 15 7.86 -35.88 58.25
C VAL A 15 8.32 -36.14 56.80
N LEU A 16 9.30 -37.00 56.56
CA LEU A 16 9.71 -37.40 55.20
C LEU A 16 8.60 -38.12 54.44
N CYS A 17 7.79 -38.94 55.12
CA CYS A 17 6.63 -39.59 54.53
C CYS A 17 5.50 -38.59 54.22
N CYS A 18 5.30 -37.57 55.06
CA CYS A 18 4.31 -36.51 54.84
C CYS A 18 4.75 -35.52 53.75
N VAL A 19 6.04 -35.24 53.62
CA VAL A 19 6.60 -34.38 52.55
C VAL A 19 6.72 -35.15 51.23
N GLY A 20 6.95 -36.47 51.27
CA GLY A 20 7.03 -37.33 50.08
C GLY A 20 5.68 -37.63 49.41
N VAL A 21 4.57 -37.58 50.15
CA VAL A 21 3.21 -37.84 49.63
C VAL A 21 2.53 -36.58 49.07
N ALA A 22 3.16 -35.40 49.20
CA ALA A 22 2.58 -34.14 48.70
C ALA A 22 2.65 -33.96 47.17
N HIS A 23 3.38 -34.82 46.45
CA HIS A 23 3.22 -34.93 44.99
C HIS A 23 2.14 -35.97 44.72
N ALA A 24 0.88 -35.60 44.95
CA ALA A 24 -0.25 -36.39 44.52
C ALA A 24 -0.09 -36.63 43.01
N ALA A 25 0.28 -37.86 42.64
CA ALA A 25 0.51 -38.22 41.26
C ALA A 25 -0.77 -37.92 40.49
N VAL A 26 -0.68 -36.99 39.53
CA VAL A 26 -1.77 -36.62 38.63
C VAL A 26 -2.40 -37.91 38.09
N PRO A 27 -3.74 -38.07 38.17
CA PRO A 27 -4.39 -39.28 37.69
C PRO A 27 -3.88 -39.62 36.28
N PRO A 28 -3.56 -40.89 35.97
CA PRO A 28 -2.99 -41.25 34.66
C PRO A 28 -3.82 -40.75 33.46
N GLY A 29 -5.13 -40.62 33.62
CA GLY A 29 -6.03 -40.04 32.61
C GLY A 29 -5.85 -38.54 32.40
N ALA A 30 -5.58 -37.76 33.46
CA ALA A 30 -5.36 -36.31 33.36
C ALA A 30 -4.07 -35.98 32.60
N LEU A 31 -3.02 -36.81 32.74
CA LEU A 31 -1.78 -36.66 31.97
C LEU A 31 -2.00 -36.76 30.45
N GLN A 32 -2.95 -37.60 30.00
CA GLN A 32 -3.27 -37.72 28.58
C GLN A 32 -3.88 -36.42 28.05
N TYR A 33 -4.85 -35.83 28.75
CA TYR A 33 -5.49 -34.58 28.34
C TYR A 33 -4.52 -33.39 28.33
N VAL A 34 -3.63 -33.28 29.32
CA VAL A 34 -2.57 -32.25 29.34
C VAL A 34 -1.69 -32.38 28.10
N LYS A 35 -1.27 -33.61 27.73
CA LYS A 35 -0.45 -33.84 26.55
C LYS A 35 -1.18 -33.48 25.25
N GLU A 36 -2.45 -33.85 25.13
CA GLU A 36 -3.27 -33.48 23.96
C GLU A 36 -3.46 -31.97 23.84
N ALA A 37 -3.65 -31.28 24.97
CA ALA A 37 -3.75 -29.83 25.03
C ALA A 37 -2.44 -29.14 24.62
N GLN A 38 -1.29 -29.63 25.10
CA GLN A 38 0.03 -29.12 24.72
C GLN A 38 0.35 -29.31 23.24
N GLU A 39 0.06 -30.48 22.67
CA GLU A 39 0.25 -30.70 21.23
C GLU A 39 -0.63 -29.75 20.41
N LYS A 40 -1.88 -29.54 20.84
CA LYS A 40 -2.75 -28.57 20.16
C LYS A 40 -2.26 -27.13 20.29
N ALA A 41 -1.78 -26.73 21.46
CA ALA A 41 -1.17 -25.41 21.66
C ALA A 41 0.01 -25.16 20.71
N LYS A 42 0.86 -26.16 20.45
CA LYS A 42 1.95 -26.06 19.47
C LYS A 42 1.42 -25.83 18.04
N GLU A 43 0.35 -26.51 17.65
CA GLU A 43 -0.31 -26.27 16.36
C GLU A 43 -0.90 -24.85 16.29
N THR A 44 -1.59 -24.42 17.34
CA THR A 44 -2.16 -23.07 17.47
C THR A 44 -1.08 -21.99 17.37
N LEU A 45 0.09 -22.18 18.00
CA LEU A 45 1.20 -21.23 17.89
C LEU A 45 1.81 -21.17 16.48
N LYS A 46 1.84 -22.28 15.74
CA LYS A 46 2.25 -22.26 14.32
C LYS A 46 1.24 -21.47 13.47
N LEU A 47 -0.06 -21.70 13.68
CA LEU A 47 -1.12 -20.96 12.98
C LEU A 47 -1.13 -19.47 13.36
N LYS A 48 -0.83 -19.13 14.62
CA LYS A 48 -0.62 -17.74 15.05
C LYS A 48 0.44 -17.06 14.18
N ALA A 49 1.60 -17.68 13.97
CA ALA A 49 2.66 -17.11 13.15
C ALA A 49 2.24 -16.95 11.68
N GLU A 50 1.53 -17.95 11.11
CA GLU A 50 0.92 -17.81 9.77
C GLU A 50 -0.05 -16.61 9.72
N CYS A 51 -0.88 -16.43 10.76
CA CYS A 51 -1.86 -15.37 10.87
C CYS A 51 -1.19 -13.99 10.95
N GLU A 52 -0.13 -13.85 11.75
CA GLU A 52 0.67 -12.62 11.85
C GLU A 52 1.31 -12.26 10.51
N ASN A 53 1.84 -13.24 9.77
CA ASN A 53 2.40 -13.01 8.44
C ASN A 53 1.33 -12.55 7.43
N ALA A 54 0.15 -13.19 7.44
CA ALA A 54 -0.95 -12.79 6.58
C ALA A 54 -1.48 -11.39 6.92
N ALA A 55 -1.56 -11.05 8.21
CA ALA A 55 -1.92 -9.71 8.68
C ALA A 55 -0.93 -8.66 8.16
N ASN A 56 0.39 -8.91 8.27
CA ASN A 56 1.42 -8.00 7.77
C ASN A 56 1.33 -7.82 6.25
N ALA A 57 1.10 -8.90 5.49
CA ALA A 57 0.92 -8.81 4.04
C ALA A 57 -0.30 -7.95 3.66
N ALA A 58 -1.42 -8.11 4.37
CA ALA A 58 -2.60 -7.27 4.17
C ALA A 58 -2.32 -5.80 4.50
N ARG A 59 -1.64 -5.52 5.62
CA ARG A 59 -1.23 -4.16 6.01
C ARG A 59 -0.32 -3.50 4.96
N GLU A 60 0.71 -4.20 4.49
CA GLU A 60 1.60 -3.68 3.45
C GLU A 60 0.87 -3.38 2.14
N ALA A 61 -0.11 -4.22 1.76
CA ALA A 61 -0.92 -3.99 0.58
C ALA A 61 -1.83 -2.77 0.76
N ALA A 62 -2.41 -2.60 1.95
CA ALA A 62 -3.21 -1.42 2.31
C ALA A 62 -2.38 -0.14 2.24
N ASP A 63 -1.16 -0.13 2.81
CA ASP A 63 -0.26 1.03 2.80
C ASP A 63 0.14 1.44 1.38
N LYS A 64 0.49 0.48 0.52
CA LYS A 64 0.81 0.74 -0.89
C LYS A 64 -0.39 1.30 -1.66
N ALA A 65 -1.57 0.73 -1.46
CA ALA A 65 -2.81 1.24 -2.04
C ALA A 65 -3.11 2.67 -1.56
N GLN A 66 -2.90 2.96 -0.27
CA GLN A 66 -3.11 4.30 0.29
C GLN A 66 -2.13 5.33 -0.29
N GLN A 67 -0.84 4.98 -0.41
CA GLN A 67 0.17 5.83 -1.05
C GLN A 67 -0.21 6.12 -2.51
N PHE A 68 -0.71 5.11 -3.23
CA PHE A 68 -1.22 5.29 -4.58
C PHE A 68 -2.37 6.31 -4.63
N VAL A 69 -3.35 6.20 -3.73
CA VAL A 69 -4.49 7.14 -3.66
C VAL A 69 -3.99 8.58 -3.49
N VAL A 70 -3.14 8.84 -2.51
CA VAL A 70 -2.61 10.18 -2.23
C VAL A 70 -1.83 10.75 -3.42
N ALA A 71 -0.96 9.95 -4.03
CA ALA A 71 -0.18 10.37 -5.19
C ALA A 71 -1.07 10.63 -6.44
N THR A 72 -2.13 9.85 -6.62
CA THR A 72 -3.08 10.05 -7.74
C THR A 72 -3.95 11.28 -7.50
N GLU A 73 -4.48 11.48 -6.29
CA GLU A 73 -5.34 12.63 -5.97
C GLU A 73 -4.59 13.96 -6.13
N SER A 74 -3.35 14.04 -5.63
CA SER A 74 -2.52 15.24 -5.76
C SER A 74 -2.11 15.54 -7.21
N GLY A 75 -2.04 14.53 -8.07
CA GLY A 75 -1.63 14.64 -9.47
C GLY A 75 -2.76 14.58 -10.49
N VAL A 76 -4.03 14.48 -10.07
CA VAL A 76 -5.13 14.02 -10.95
C VAL A 76 -5.29 14.85 -12.22
N GLU A 77 -5.19 16.18 -12.14
CA GLU A 77 -5.31 17.07 -13.31
C GLU A 77 -4.13 16.93 -14.27
N THR A 78 -2.92 16.78 -13.72
CA THR A 78 -1.69 16.61 -14.52
C THR A 78 -1.66 15.25 -15.20
N ILE A 79 -2.12 14.20 -14.52
CA ILE A 79 -2.25 12.85 -15.08
C ILE A 79 -3.31 12.87 -16.18
N ALA A 80 -4.49 13.45 -15.92
CA ALA A 80 -5.60 13.49 -16.87
C ALA A 80 -5.30 14.22 -18.19
N ALA A 81 -4.32 15.14 -18.18
CA ALA A 81 -3.91 15.86 -19.39
C ALA A 81 -3.10 14.98 -20.38
N ASP A 82 -2.59 13.83 -19.93
CA ASP A 82 -1.62 12.96 -20.60
C ASP A 82 -2.15 11.51 -20.69
N PRO A 83 -2.65 11.06 -21.85
CA PRO A 83 -3.28 9.74 -22.00
C PRO A 83 -2.39 8.56 -21.59
N ASP A 84 -1.08 8.63 -21.87
CA ASP A 84 -0.15 7.54 -21.55
C ASP A 84 0.01 7.40 -20.03
N LYS A 85 -0.01 8.52 -19.29
CA LYS A 85 0.02 8.49 -17.82
C LYS A 85 -1.29 7.97 -17.24
N VAL A 86 -2.43 8.28 -17.85
CA VAL A 86 -3.74 7.76 -17.41
C VAL A 86 -3.76 6.25 -17.48
N GLU A 87 -3.42 5.66 -18.63
CA GLU A 87 -3.45 4.21 -18.83
C GLU A 87 -2.46 3.49 -17.90
N LYS A 88 -1.24 4.03 -17.77
CA LYS A 88 -0.26 3.50 -16.81
C LYS A 88 -0.81 3.51 -15.38
N ARG A 89 -1.42 4.62 -14.97
CA ARG A 89 -1.92 4.79 -13.59
C ARG A 89 -3.12 3.90 -13.31
N LYS A 90 -4.01 3.71 -14.28
CA LYS A 90 -5.13 2.76 -14.18
C LYS A 90 -4.66 1.33 -14.01
N SER A 91 -3.72 0.88 -14.85
CA SER A 91 -3.16 -0.48 -14.72
C SER A 91 -2.53 -0.72 -13.34
N GLU A 92 -1.72 0.23 -12.86
CA GLU A 92 -1.13 0.15 -11.52
C GLU A 92 -2.20 0.14 -10.42
N GLY A 93 -3.25 0.96 -10.55
CA GLY A 93 -4.37 0.98 -9.61
C GLY A 93 -5.12 -0.36 -9.56
N HIS A 94 -5.43 -0.96 -10.71
CA HIS A 94 -6.06 -2.28 -10.77
C HIS A 94 -5.19 -3.37 -10.16
N GLU A 95 -3.88 -3.36 -10.43
CA GLU A 95 -2.94 -4.32 -9.82
C GLU A 95 -2.92 -4.18 -8.28
N LEU A 96 -2.98 -2.96 -7.75
CA LEU A 96 -3.03 -2.71 -6.31
C LEU A 96 -4.35 -3.17 -5.68
N ILE A 97 -5.48 -2.96 -6.36
CA ILE A 97 -6.80 -3.47 -5.92
C ILE A 97 -6.72 -5.00 -5.79
N ASP A 98 -6.25 -5.71 -6.82
CA ASP A 98 -6.16 -7.17 -6.81
C ASP A 98 -5.24 -7.68 -5.69
N LYS A 99 -4.08 -7.05 -5.50
CA LYS A 99 -3.14 -7.40 -4.43
C LYS A 99 -3.75 -7.21 -3.04
N ALA A 100 -4.40 -6.06 -2.79
CA ALA A 100 -5.02 -5.76 -1.51
C ALA A 100 -6.18 -6.72 -1.21
N MET A 101 -7.05 -6.98 -2.18
CA MET A 101 -8.17 -7.93 -2.03
C MET A 101 -7.68 -9.36 -1.80
N LYS A 102 -6.64 -9.80 -2.51
CA LYS A 102 -6.04 -11.13 -2.32
C LYS A 102 -5.40 -11.26 -0.93
N ALA A 103 -4.67 -10.25 -0.47
CA ALA A 103 -4.03 -10.26 0.84
C ALA A 103 -5.07 -10.26 1.96
N ALA A 104 -6.14 -9.47 1.84
CA ALA A 104 -7.26 -9.48 2.78
C ALA A 104 -7.94 -10.85 2.85
N ALA A 105 -8.22 -11.48 1.71
CA ALA A 105 -8.85 -12.80 1.66
C ALA A 105 -7.99 -13.88 2.34
N GLU A 106 -6.67 -13.87 2.11
CA GLU A 106 -5.78 -14.83 2.77
C GLU A 106 -5.67 -14.56 4.28
N ALA A 107 -5.60 -13.29 4.71
CA ALA A 107 -5.62 -12.92 6.12
C ALA A 107 -6.89 -13.43 6.82
N ARG A 108 -8.08 -13.25 6.24
CA ARG A 108 -9.34 -13.80 6.77
C ARG A 108 -9.34 -15.33 6.81
N LYS A 109 -8.85 -15.99 5.77
CA LYS A 109 -8.79 -17.46 5.69
C LYS A 109 -7.88 -18.04 6.78
N VAL A 110 -6.69 -17.49 6.98
CA VAL A 110 -5.77 -17.94 8.03
C VAL A 110 -6.32 -17.59 9.42
N ALA A 111 -6.96 -16.44 9.59
CA ALA A 111 -7.63 -16.06 10.84
C ALA A 111 -8.75 -17.03 11.23
N ASN A 112 -9.57 -17.49 10.28
CA ASN A 112 -10.61 -18.50 10.54
C ASN A 112 -10.00 -19.84 11.00
N ARG A 113 -8.98 -20.35 10.28
CA ARG A 113 -8.26 -21.57 10.69
C ARG A 113 -7.64 -21.45 12.08
N THR A 114 -7.10 -20.27 12.40
CA THR A 114 -6.49 -19.97 13.70
C THR A 114 -7.55 -19.90 14.80
N THR A 115 -8.73 -19.37 14.50
CA THR A 115 -9.89 -19.36 15.42
C THR A 115 -10.37 -20.77 15.74
N ASP A 116 -10.52 -21.62 14.74
CA ASP A 116 -10.93 -23.02 14.94
C ASP A 116 -9.90 -23.77 15.82
N SER A 117 -8.61 -23.57 15.54
CA SER A 117 -7.52 -24.15 16.33
C SER A 117 -7.50 -23.62 17.78
N LYS A 118 -7.76 -22.33 17.97
CA LYS A 118 -7.89 -21.71 19.30
C LYS A 118 -9.00 -22.38 20.11
N ILE A 119 -10.20 -22.52 19.53
CA ILE A 119 -11.35 -23.13 20.19
C ILE A 119 -11.04 -24.58 20.59
N GLU A 120 -10.39 -25.35 19.71
CA GLU A 120 -9.98 -26.72 20.05
C GLU A 120 -8.94 -26.75 21.19
N THR A 121 -8.01 -25.80 21.22
CA THR A 121 -7.02 -25.65 22.30
C THR A 121 -7.68 -25.32 23.63
N GLU A 122 -8.60 -24.35 23.66
CA GLU A 122 -9.38 -23.97 24.86
C GLU A 122 -10.22 -25.13 25.39
N ASN A 123 -10.85 -25.90 24.50
CA ASN A 123 -11.61 -27.09 24.86
C ASN A 123 -10.73 -28.18 25.49
N LYS A 124 -9.53 -28.44 24.92
CA LYS A 124 -8.59 -29.41 25.49
C LYS A 124 -8.00 -28.95 26.81
N ALA A 125 -7.68 -27.66 26.95
CA ALA A 125 -7.27 -27.06 28.21
C ALA A 125 -8.34 -27.24 29.29
N SER A 126 -9.60 -26.96 28.96
CA SER A 126 -10.74 -27.11 29.85
C SER A 126 -10.93 -28.57 30.30
N LEU A 127 -10.81 -29.54 29.39
CA LEU A 127 -10.87 -30.96 29.72
C LEU A 127 -9.71 -31.41 30.62
N ALA A 128 -8.50 -30.89 30.37
CA ALA A 128 -7.34 -31.16 31.21
C ALA A 128 -7.55 -30.61 32.63
N ARG A 129 -8.06 -29.38 32.76
CA ARG A 129 -8.40 -28.73 34.03
C ARG A 129 -9.45 -29.53 34.80
N LEU A 130 -10.54 -29.92 34.14
CA LEU A 130 -11.60 -30.74 34.76
C LEU A 130 -11.07 -32.10 35.25
N SER A 131 -10.14 -32.70 34.51
CA SER A 131 -9.56 -34.02 34.85
C SER A 131 -8.52 -33.95 35.97
N ALA A 132 -7.79 -32.83 36.07
CA ALA A 132 -6.84 -32.57 37.14
C ALA A 132 -7.54 -32.28 38.49
N GLY A 133 -8.82 -31.89 38.45
CA GLY A 133 -9.57 -31.43 39.61
C GLY A 133 -9.22 -29.99 39.98
N GLU A 134 -9.99 -29.42 40.92
CA GLU A 134 -9.68 -28.11 41.49
C GLU A 134 -8.38 -28.20 42.29
N THR A 135 -7.29 -27.79 41.66
CA THR A 135 -5.96 -27.70 42.25
C THR A 135 -5.59 -26.22 42.29
N ASP A 136 -5.24 -25.73 43.49
CA ASP A 136 -4.69 -24.39 43.68
C ASP A 136 -3.24 -24.55 44.18
N PRO A 137 -2.22 -24.19 43.37
CA PRO A 137 -2.31 -23.50 42.08
C PRO A 137 -2.64 -24.41 40.89
N GLU A 138 -3.16 -23.80 39.81
CA GLU A 138 -3.39 -24.48 38.54
C GLU A 138 -2.07 -25.01 37.92
N PRO A 139 -2.06 -26.20 37.29
CA PRO A 139 -0.88 -26.72 36.63
C PRO A 139 -0.32 -25.76 35.58
N GLU A 140 0.98 -25.48 35.66
CA GLU A 140 1.69 -24.53 34.78
C GLU A 140 1.52 -24.89 33.29
N GLU A 141 1.43 -26.18 32.99
CA GLU A 141 1.22 -26.66 31.62
C GLU A 141 -0.12 -26.23 31.03
N ILE A 142 -1.18 -26.15 31.84
CA ILE A 142 -2.51 -25.72 31.39
C ILE A 142 -2.50 -24.20 31.18
N VAL A 143 -1.85 -23.46 32.08
CA VAL A 143 -1.68 -22.01 31.97
C VAL A 143 -0.96 -21.62 30.66
N GLU A 144 0.10 -22.34 30.28
CA GLU A 144 0.81 -22.08 29.02
C GLU A 144 -0.04 -22.42 27.77
N VAL A 145 -0.91 -23.43 27.86
CA VAL A 145 -1.86 -23.75 26.78
C VAL A 145 -2.88 -22.62 26.61
N GLU A 146 -3.42 -22.07 27.69
CA GLU A 146 -4.36 -20.95 27.64
C GLU A 146 -3.72 -19.68 27.07
N LYS A 147 -2.49 -19.36 27.49
CA LYS A 147 -1.71 -18.26 26.89
C LYS A 147 -1.52 -18.42 25.39
N ALA A 148 -1.29 -19.65 24.91
CA ALA A 148 -1.19 -19.90 23.47
C ALA A 148 -2.49 -19.58 22.71
N ALA A 149 -3.65 -19.88 23.31
CA ALA A 149 -4.95 -19.53 22.76
C ALA A 149 -5.19 -18.00 22.76
N GLU A 150 -4.86 -17.30 23.85
CA GLU A 150 -4.96 -15.83 23.94
C GLU A 150 -4.08 -15.12 22.91
N HIS A 151 -2.84 -15.60 22.73
CA HIS A 151 -1.92 -15.10 21.71
C HIS A 151 -2.47 -15.31 20.29
N ALA A 152 -3.11 -16.46 20.03
CA ALA A 152 -3.76 -16.73 18.76
C ALA A 152 -4.97 -15.82 18.51
N GLU A 153 -5.77 -15.53 19.54
CA GLU A 153 -6.88 -14.57 19.43
C GLU A 153 -6.40 -13.17 19.08
N SER A 154 -5.33 -12.71 19.72
CA SER A 154 -4.73 -11.41 19.43
C SER A 154 -4.27 -11.32 17.96
N ALA A 155 -3.66 -12.40 17.43
CA ALA A 155 -3.26 -12.49 16.03
C ALA A 155 -4.47 -12.50 15.08
N VAL A 156 -5.53 -13.25 15.40
CA VAL A 156 -6.79 -13.26 14.63
C VAL A 156 -7.40 -11.87 14.53
N ARG A 157 -7.48 -11.13 15.65
CA ARG A 157 -8.01 -9.77 15.66
C ARG A 157 -7.18 -8.82 14.79
N ALA A 158 -5.85 -8.91 14.89
CA ALA A 158 -4.94 -8.11 14.07
C ALA A 158 -5.04 -8.42 12.56
N ALA A 159 -5.19 -9.71 12.21
CA ALA A 159 -5.40 -10.14 10.83
C ALA A 159 -6.75 -9.65 10.28
N GLY A 160 -7.81 -9.69 11.08
CA GLY A 160 -9.13 -9.16 10.73
C GLY A 160 -9.08 -7.66 10.41
N GLN A 161 -8.50 -6.87 11.33
CA GLN A 161 -8.34 -5.42 11.12
C GLN A 161 -7.51 -5.11 9.86
N SER A 162 -6.37 -5.80 9.68
CA SER A 162 -5.51 -5.58 8.52
C SER A 162 -6.19 -5.98 7.21
N ALA A 163 -7.06 -6.99 7.21
CA ALA A 163 -7.88 -7.34 6.06
C ALA A 163 -8.93 -6.27 5.74
N ASP A 164 -9.63 -5.75 6.75
CA ASP A 164 -10.60 -4.66 6.58
C ASP A 164 -9.91 -3.39 6.03
N ASP A 165 -8.72 -3.05 6.53
CA ASP A 165 -7.92 -1.91 6.05
C ASP A 165 -7.51 -2.08 4.59
N ALA A 166 -7.07 -3.28 4.19
CA ALA A 166 -6.70 -3.60 2.81
C ALA A 166 -7.90 -3.51 1.86
N GLU A 167 -9.06 -4.06 2.23
CA GLU A 167 -10.31 -3.92 1.47
C GLU A 167 -10.75 -2.45 1.36
N GLY A 168 -10.63 -1.69 2.46
CA GLY A 168 -10.92 -0.26 2.48
C GLY A 168 -10.00 0.53 1.56
N ALA A 169 -8.70 0.23 1.56
CA ALA A 169 -7.72 0.86 0.68
C ALA A 169 -7.98 0.53 -0.79
N ALA A 170 -8.33 -0.73 -1.12
CA ALA A 170 -8.71 -1.13 -2.46
C ALA A 170 -9.91 -0.33 -2.99
N LYS A 171 -10.97 -0.15 -2.16
CA LYS A 171 -12.13 0.69 -2.53
C LYS A 171 -11.73 2.14 -2.79
N ARG A 172 -10.85 2.72 -1.97
CA ARG A 172 -10.32 4.09 -2.19
C ARG A 172 -9.51 4.20 -3.49
N VAL A 173 -8.77 3.16 -3.86
CA VAL A 173 -8.10 3.10 -5.17
C VAL A 173 -9.12 3.09 -6.29
N GLU A 174 -10.19 2.29 -6.18
CA GLU A 174 -11.28 2.27 -7.17
C GLU A 174 -11.93 3.66 -7.32
N ASP A 175 -12.19 4.34 -6.20
CA ASP A 175 -12.78 5.68 -6.21
C ASP A 175 -11.86 6.74 -6.84
N VAL A 176 -10.54 6.69 -6.58
CA VAL A 176 -9.61 7.64 -7.21
C VAL A 176 -9.47 7.39 -8.71
N LEU A 177 -9.57 6.15 -9.17
CA LEU A 177 -9.58 5.84 -10.60
C LEU A 177 -10.83 6.42 -11.28
N LYS A 178 -12.02 6.34 -10.64
CA LYS A 178 -13.24 7.00 -11.14
C LYS A 178 -13.09 8.53 -11.20
N LYS A 179 -12.45 9.15 -10.20
CA LYS A 179 -12.13 10.59 -10.24
C LYS A 179 -11.19 10.94 -11.38
N LEU A 180 -10.19 10.09 -11.65
CA LEU A 180 -9.27 10.26 -12.76
C LEU A 180 -10.01 10.19 -14.11
N ASP A 181 -10.93 9.26 -14.29
CA ASP A 181 -11.78 9.18 -15.48
C ASP A 181 -12.60 10.45 -15.71
N ALA A 182 -13.24 10.97 -14.66
CA ALA A 182 -13.98 12.22 -14.74
C ALA A 182 -13.07 13.41 -15.11
N ALA A 183 -11.85 13.46 -14.57
CA ALA A 183 -10.87 14.48 -14.89
C ALA A 183 -10.39 14.40 -16.35
N VAL A 184 -10.25 13.19 -16.92
CA VAL A 184 -9.90 12.99 -18.33
C VAL A 184 -10.99 13.53 -19.25
N VAL A 185 -12.26 13.26 -18.96
CA VAL A 185 -13.41 13.82 -19.71
C VAL A 185 -13.40 15.35 -19.64
N ALA A 186 -13.25 15.92 -18.44
CA ALA A 186 -13.18 17.37 -18.26
C ALA A 186 -11.98 18.00 -18.99
N ALA A 187 -10.83 17.33 -19.03
CA ALA A 187 -9.65 17.79 -19.75
C ALA A 187 -9.86 17.76 -21.27
N ALA A 188 -10.54 16.74 -21.80
CA ALA A 188 -10.90 16.65 -23.21
C ALA A 188 -11.85 17.79 -23.64
N GLU A 189 -12.91 18.04 -22.86
CA GLU A 189 -13.85 19.14 -23.12
C GLU A 189 -13.17 20.52 -23.11
N LYS A 190 -12.21 20.73 -22.18
CA LYS A 190 -11.42 21.98 -22.14
C LYS A 190 -10.56 22.15 -23.40
N LYS A 191 -9.93 21.08 -23.88
CA LYS A 191 -9.13 21.10 -25.12
C LYS A 191 -10.02 21.41 -26.33
N GLU A 192 -11.19 20.80 -26.44
CA GLU A 192 -12.13 21.05 -27.54
C GLU A 192 -12.61 22.51 -27.59
N LYS A 193 -13.05 23.06 -26.44
CA LYS A 193 -13.45 24.47 -26.33
C LYS A 193 -12.32 25.44 -26.66
N GLN A 194 -11.08 25.08 -26.33
CA GLN A 194 -9.90 25.89 -26.66
C GLN A 194 -9.61 25.88 -28.17
N VAL A 195 -9.75 24.73 -28.84
CA VAL A 195 -9.57 24.61 -30.29
C VAL A 195 -10.66 25.38 -31.04
N GLU A 196 -11.92 25.29 -30.60
CA GLU A 196 -13.04 26.02 -31.21
C GLU A 196 -12.86 27.55 -31.09
N SER A 197 -12.45 28.04 -29.91
CA SER A 197 -12.15 29.46 -29.70
C SER A 197 -10.99 29.96 -30.58
N GLN A 198 -9.95 29.15 -30.76
CA GLN A 198 -8.84 29.48 -31.66
C GLN A 198 -9.27 29.52 -33.14
N GLN A 199 -10.10 28.59 -33.58
CA GLN A 199 -10.65 28.59 -34.95
C GLN A 199 -11.52 29.82 -35.22
N GLN A 200 -12.44 30.17 -34.32
CA GLN A 200 -13.26 31.38 -34.47
C GLN A 200 -12.43 32.67 -34.52
N THR A 201 -11.32 32.72 -33.78
CA THR A 201 -10.40 33.87 -33.79
C THR A 201 -9.64 33.97 -35.12
N GLN A 202 -9.15 32.85 -35.65
CA GLN A 202 -8.49 32.81 -36.96
C GLN A 202 -9.45 33.18 -38.10
N GLU A 203 -10.70 32.69 -38.08
CA GLU A 203 -11.71 33.06 -39.08
C GLU A 203 -12.03 34.56 -39.07
N LYS A 204 -12.24 35.15 -37.87
CA LYS A 204 -12.46 36.60 -37.73
C LYS A 204 -11.27 37.43 -38.23
N GLN A 205 -10.04 36.98 -37.99
CA GLN A 205 -8.86 37.65 -38.54
C GLN A 205 -8.78 37.54 -40.06
N LYS A 206 -9.05 36.36 -40.63
CA LYS A 206 -9.08 36.12 -42.08
C LYS A 206 -10.14 36.97 -42.78
N GLU A 207 -11.29 37.15 -42.14
CA GLU A 207 -12.39 37.99 -42.65
C GLU A 207 -12.03 39.48 -42.61
N LYS A 208 -11.46 39.98 -41.50
CA LYS A 208 -10.94 41.37 -41.43
C LYS A 208 -9.88 41.65 -42.48
N GLN A 209 -8.97 40.69 -42.74
CA GLN A 209 -7.94 40.83 -43.78
C GLN A 209 -8.55 40.89 -45.19
N LYS A 210 -9.58 40.08 -45.49
CA LYS A 210 -10.35 40.17 -46.74
C LYS A 210 -11.04 41.51 -46.93
N GLN A 211 -11.66 42.07 -45.87
CA GLN A 211 -12.28 43.39 -45.94
C GLN A 211 -11.25 44.50 -46.20
N HIS A 212 -10.08 44.43 -45.56
CA HIS A 212 -9.01 45.40 -45.77
C HIS A 212 -8.48 45.37 -47.21
N TYR A 213 -8.29 44.17 -47.79
CA TYR A 213 -7.86 44.01 -49.18
C TYR A 213 -8.90 44.52 -50.18
N ARG A 214 -10.19 44.30 -49.89
CA ARG A 214 -11.29 44.81 -50.74
C ARG A 214 -11.42 46.33 -50.67
N SER A 215 -11.16 46.95 -49.51
CA SER A 215 -11.18 48.41 -49.34
C SER A 215 -10.01 49.10 -50.05
N THR A 216 -8.83 48.46 -50.11
CA THR A 216 -7.67 49.02 -50.86
C THR A 216 -7.79 48.88 -52.37
N VAL A 217 -8.55 47.89 -52.87
CA VAL A 217 -8.79 47.72 -54.32
C VAL A 217 -9.81 48.73 -54.88
N THR A 218 -10.60 49.39 -54.03
CA THR A 218 -11.61 50.38 -54.47
C THR A 218 -11.08 51.81 -54.52
N ILE A 219 -9.83 52.05 -54.09
CA ILE A 219 -9.14 53.36 -54.17
C ILE A 219 -8.04 53.26 -55.23
N ASN A 220 -8.41 53.15 -56.52
CA ASN A 220 -7.59 53.56 -57.68
C ASN A 220 -8.21 53.13 -59.02
N ILE A 221 -9.52 53.34 -59.20
CA ILE A 221 -10.09 53.37 -60.56
C ILE A 221 -11.01 54.59 -60.64
N HIS A 222 -10.42 55.77 -60.47
CA HIS A 222 -10.88 56.95 -61.19
C HIS A 222 -9.71 57.44 -62.03
N GLY A 223 -10.00 57.69 -63.31
CA GLY A 223 -9.04 57.72 -64.40
C GLY A 223 -7.93 58.75 -64.26
N ASP A 224 -6.93 58.53 -65.13
CA ASP A 224 -5.89 59.47 -65.56
C ASP A 224 -4.51 59.35 -64.88
N ASN A 225 -3.96 58.13 -64.82
CA ASN A 225 -2.54 57.86 -65.16
C ASN A 225 -2.19 56.37 -64.95
N LEU A 226 -2.35 55.55 -65.99
CA LEU A 226 -1.95 54.13 -65.95
C LEU A 226 -0.55 53.86 -66.53
N ASP A 227 0.12 54.87 -67.10
CA ASP A 227 1.40 54.70 -67.79
C ASP A 227 2.66 54.83 -66.90
N ALA A 228 2.52 55.31 -65.66
CA ALA A 228 3.68 55.59 -64.79
C ALA A 228 4.05 54.46 -63.81
N LEU A 229 3.20 53.44 -63.63
CA LEU A 229 3.39 52.41 -62.58
C LEU A 229 3.93 51.06 -63.08
N LEU A 230 4.09 50.88 -64.41
CA LEU A 230 4.62 49.63 -64.99
C LEU A 230 6.11 49.69 -65.39
N ASN A 231 6.77 50.85 -65.25
CA ASN A 231 8.16 51.05 -65.71
C ASN A 231 9.20 51.28 -64.61
N GLY A 232 8.88 51.02 -63.34
CA GLY A 232 9.76 51.39 -62.23
C GLY A 232 9.89 50.36 -61.12
N ALA A 233 10.47 49.19 -61.39
CA ALA A 233 11.24 48.42 -60.39
C ALA A 233 11.95 47.21 -61.03
N ALA A 234 12.76 47.46 -62.05
CA ALA A 234 13.96 46.66 -62.25
C ALA A 234 15.01 47.19 -61.28
N ASN A 235 15.33 46.46 -60.21
CA ASN A 235 16.64 46.49 -59.57
C ASN A 235 16.81 45.38 -58.52
N ASN A 236 17.60 44.39 -58.90
CA ASN A 236 18.75 43.84 -58.17
C ASN A 236 18.77 43.92 -56.63
N SER A 237 18.62 42.76 -56.00
CA SER A 237 19.55 42.20 -55.00
C SER A 237 19.02 40.80 -54.66
N GLY A 238 19.60 39.73 -55.20
CA GLY A 238 20.86 39.19 -54.67
C GLY A 238 20.56 38.03 -53.73
N MET A 239 20.23 36.86 -54.31
CA MET A 239 20.23 35.60 -53.57
C MET A 239 21.67 35.29 -53.16
N ALA A 240 21.94 35.19 -51.87
CA ALA A 240 23.12 34.56 -51.33
C ALA A 240 22.65 33.47 -50.36
N LEU A 241 22.88 32.22 -50.77
CA LEU A 241 22.75 31.01 -49.97
C LEU A 241 24.01 30.84 -49.10
N ASN A 242 23.79 30.24 -47.92
CA ASN A 242 24.74 29.49 -47.07
C ASN A 242 25.97 30.22 -46.53
N ASP A 243 26.07 30.35 -45.21
CA ASP A 243 26.79 29.41 -44.33
C ASP A 243 26.88 30.01 -42.92
N GLY A 244 26.44 29.24 -41.92
CA GLY A 244 26.36 29.71 -40.54
C GLY A 244 26.34 28.58 -39.52
N SER A 245 27.10 27.51 -39.81
CA SER A 245 27.51 26.52 -38.82
C SER A 245 28.43 27.18 -37.80
N SER A 246 27.96 27.32 -36.56
CA SER A 246 28.79 27.28 -35.35
C SER A 246 27.92 27.20 -34.12
N SER A 247 27.97 26.04 -33.47
CA SER A 247 27.57 25.86 -32.07
C SER A 247 28.40 26.78 -31.15
N PRO A 248 27.92 27.00 -29.92
CA PRO A 248 28.53 26.20 -28.86
C PRO A 248 27.50 25.60 -27.92
N ALA A 249 27.68 24.30 -27.68
CA ALA A 249 27.41 23.69 -26.40
C ALA A 249 28.07 24.53 -25.30
N LEU A 250 27.34 24.86 -24.23
CA LEU A 250 27.87 24.97 -22.86
C LEU A 250 26.77 25.49 -21.90
N LEU A 251 26.77 24.90 -20.70
CA LEU A 251 26.19 25.39 -19.45
C LEU A 251 24.68 25.18 -19.22
N ARG A 252 24.37 24.03 -18.58
CA ARG A 252 23.76 24.00 -17.23
C ARG A 252 23.63 22.56 -16.72
N VAL A 253 24.76 21.99 -16.29
CA VAL A 253 24.77 20.87 -15.33
C VAL A 253 25.77 21.22 -14.23
N PRO A 254 25.29 21.77 -13.10
CA PRO A 254 26.00 21.52 -11.85
C PRO A 254 25.08 21.12 -10.68
N PHE A 255 23.80 20.78 -10.91
CA PHE A 255 22.90 20.43 -9.80
C PHE A 255 22.77 18.94 -9.50
N LEU A 256 23.14 18.04 -10.41
CA LEU A 256 23.03 16.59 -10.18
C LEU A 256 24.22 15.98 -9.42
N LEU A 257 25.40 16.62 -9.43
CA LEU A 257 26.59 16.10 -8.75
C LEU A 257 26.64 16.50 -7.26
N LEU A 258 25.99 17.60 -6.88
CA LEU A 258 25.84 18.02 -5.48
C LEU A 258 24.83 17.17 -4.70
N LEU A 259 23.87 16.54 -5.38
CA LEU A 259 22.84 15.71 -4.73
C LEU A 259 23.29 14.26 -4.48
N LEU A 260 24.31 13.78 -5.20
CA LEU A 260 24.89 12.45 -4.99
C LEU A 260 25.92 12.42 -3.84
N LEU A 261 26.54 13.54 -3.50
CA LEU A 261 27.51 13.62 -2.39
C LEU A 261 26.84 13.73 -1.00
N SER A 262 25.59 14.19 -0.92
CA SER A 262 24.86 14.30 0.36
C SER A 262 24.26 12.97 0.85
N VAL A 263 24.12 11.95 -0.02
CA VAL A 263 23.58 10.64 0.39
C VAL A 263 24.69 9.67 0.82
N LEU A 264 25.93 9.89 0.38
CA LEU A 264 27.06 9.00 0.70
C LEU A 264 27.74 9.30 2.05
N GLY A 265 27.39 10.43 2.70
CA GLY A 265 27.97 10.85 3.98
C GLY A 265 27.28 10.31 5.25
N CYS A 266 26.11 9.66 5.14
CA CYS A 266 25.32 9.28 6.32
C CYS A 266 25.54 7.85 6.83
N MET A 267 26.51 7.09 6.29
CA MET A 267 26.74 5.68 6.69
C MET A 267 28.05 5.41 7.43
N THR A 268 28.76 6.43 7.95
CA THR A 268 30.04 6.21 8.68
C THR A 268 30.07 6.73 10.12
N VAL A 269 28.93 7.12 10.71
CA VAL A 269 28.86 7.45 12.15
C VAL A 269 27.56 6.92 12.73
N CYS A 270 27.54 5.64 13.11
CA CYS A 270 26.73 5.01 14.16
C CYS A 270 27.22 3.57 14.34
#